data_AF-A0A2H1FES7-F1
#
_entry.id   AF-A0A2H1FES7-F1
#
_cell.length_a   1.000
_cell.length_b   1.000
_cell.length_c   1.000
_cell.angle_alpha   90.00
_cell.angle_beta   90.00
_cell.angle_gamma   90.00
#
_symmetry.space_group_name_H-M   'P 1'
#
loop_
_entity.id
_entity.type
_entity.pdbx_description
1 polymer ?
#
loop_
_entity_poly.entity_id
_entity_poly.type
_entity_poly.pdbx_seq_one_letter_code
_entity_poly.pdbx_strand_id
1 'polypeptide(L)'
;MVKLQKRKAMSQSMEIALIVGVVIAIVGVVAFSVTGGVQSLTQRTSVSISHSEFTKTFNGTYYLTVDVKNDGNKKLNNLTVQVQDSVPYTLAPLPLIPGQTASYSGKVTPIPANPTSGTQLPLIVKATSDDGSVTSKTGSLFAP
;
A
#
# COMPACT_ATOMS: atom_id res chain seq x y z
N MET A 1 45.89 -1.20 -55.06
CA MET A 1 46.21 -2.58 -54.62
C MET A 1 45.63 -2.77 -53.21
N VAL A 2 44.44 -3.35 -53.08
CA VAL A 2 43.71 -3.47 -51.80
C VAL A 2 44.07 -4.81 -51.15
N LYS A 3 44.69 -4.79 -49.97
CA LYS A 3 44.96 -6.01 -49.17
C LYS A 3 43.64 -6.51 -48.59
N LEU A 4 43.11 -7.62 -49.11
CA LEU A 4 42.03 -8.36 -48.47
C LEU A 4 42.54 -8.95 -47.14
N GLN A 5 42.05 -8.41 -46.02
CA GLN A 5 42.26 -9.00 -44.71
C GLN A 5 41.56 -10.36 -44.65
N LYS A 6 42.36 -11.42 -44.50
CA LYS A 6 41.91 -12.79 -44.30
C LYS A 6 41.16 -12.84 -42.96
N ARG A 7 39.82 -12.86 -42.99
CA ARG A 7 39.01 -13.10 -41.79
C ARG A 7 39.40 -14.49 -41.28
N LYS A 8 40.12 -14.53 -40.15
CA LYS A 8 40.50 -15.78 -39.49
C LYS A 8 39.20 -16.47 -39.10
N ALA A 9 38.89 -17.61 -39.73
CA ALA A 9 37.73 -18.42 -39.39
C ALA A 9 37.79 -18.69 -37.89
N MET A 10 36.80 -18.19 -37.16
CA MET A 10 36.71 -18.36 -35.73
C MET A 10 36.52 -19.87 -35.49
N SER A 11 37.35 -20.46 -34.64
CA SER A 11 37.27 -21.89 -34.34
C SER A 11 35.87 -22.20 -33.80
N GLN A 12 35.26 -23.29 -34.28
CA GLN A 12 33.90 -23.73 -33.90
C GLN A 12 33.73 -23.82 -32.37
N SER A 13 34.81 -24.11 -31.63
CA SER A 13 34.84 -24.13 -30.16
C SER A 13 34.70 -22.76 -29.51
N MET A 14 35.21 -21.70 -30.16
CA MET A 14 35.12 -20.31 -29.67
C MET A 14 33.73 -19.71 -29.91
N GLU A 15 33.07 -20.11 -30.99
CA GLU A 15 31.68 -19.74 -31.26
C GLU A 15 30.72 -20.36 -30.24
N ILE A 16 30.90 -21.65 -29.92
CA ILE A 16 30.10 -22.34 -28.89
C ILE A 16 30.30 -21.72 -27.51
N ALA A 17 31.55 -21.40 -27.12
CA ALA A 17 31.83 -20.77 -25.83
C ALA A 17 31.14 -19.42 -25.68
N LEU A 18 31.10 -18.62 -26.75
CA LEU A 18 30.44 -17.32 -26.76
C LEU A 18 28.91 -17.46 -26.64
N ILE A 19 28.31 -18.41 -27.38
CA ILE A 19 26.87 -18.67 -27.31
C ILE A 19 26.48 -19.13 -25.91
N VAL A 20 27.20 -20.09 -25.33
CA VAL A 20 26.90 -20.61 -23.97
C VAL A 20 27.03 -19.51 -22.91
N GLY A 21 28.07 -18.67 -22.99
CA GLY A 21 28.24 -17.55 -22.06
C GLY A 21 27.09 -16.55 -22.11
N VAL A 22 26.62 -16.20 -23.31
CA VAL A 22 25.48 -15.28 -23.50
C VAL A 22 24.18 -15.91 -22.99
N VAL A 23 23.94 -17.19 -23.26
CA VAL A 23 22.73 -17.89 -22.79
C VAL A 23 22.68 -17.93 -21.26
N ILE A 24 23.79 -18.26 -20.59
CA ILE A 24 23.85 -18.27 -19.12
C ILE A 24 23.62 -16.87 -18.56
N ALA A 25 24.20 -15.84 -19.16
CA ALA A 25 23.98 -14.45 -18.72
C ALA A 25 22.51 -14.03 -18.85
N ILE A 26 21.85 -14.35 -19.96
CA ILE A 26 20.43 -14.05 -20.16
C ILE A 26 19.56 -14.81 -19.16
N VAL A 27 19.80 -16.12 -19.00
CA VAL A 27 19.05 -16.94 -18.03
C VAL A 27 19.25 -16.44 -16.60
N GLY A 28 20.47 -16.02 -16.23
CA GLY A 28 20.76 -15.43 -14.92
C GLY A 28 20.00 -14.12 -14.69
N VAL A 29 19.96 -13.22 -15.67
CA VAL A 29 19.24 -11.93 -15.58
C VAL A 29 17.73 -12.13 -15.55
N VAL A 30 17.20 -13.04 -16.38
CA VAL A 30 15.77 -13.37 -16.41
C VAL A 30 15.36 -14.06 -15.10
N ALA A 31 16.14 -15.04 -14.61
CA ALA A 31 15.86 -15.67 -13.33
C ALA A 31 15.86 -14.66 -12.19
N PHE A 32 16.88 -13.77 -12.12
CA PHE A 32 16.97 -12.74 -11.07
C PHE A 32 15.83 -11.71 -11.12
N SER A 33 15.41 -11.29 -12.31
CA SER A 33 14.27 -10.37 -12.46
C SER A 33 12.94 -11.03 -12.12
N VAL A 34 12.77 -12.32 -12.41
CA VAL A 34 11.58 -13.07 -12.01
C VAL A 34 11.54 -13.27 -10.49
N THR A 35 12.61 -13.74 -9.83
CA THR A 35 12.62 -13.91 -8.35
C THR A 35 12.59 -12.60 -7.57
N GLY A 36 13.25 -11.54 -8.05
CA GLY A 36 13.17 -10.20 -7.46
C GLY A 36 11.76 -9.60 -7.60
N GLY A 37 11.06 -9.87 -8.71
CA GLY A 37 9.67 -9.50 -8.92
C GLY A 37 8.70 -10.23 -7.98
N VAL A 38 8.88 -11.53 -7.73
CA VAL A 38 7.98 -12.29 -6.84
C VAL A 38 8.04 -11.82 -5.39
N GLN A 39 9.19 -11.31 -4.92
CA GLN A 39 9.29 -10.76 -3.55
C GLN A 39 8.48 -9.47 -3.36
N SER A 40 8.28 -8.68 -4.43
CA SER A 40 7.42 -7.48 -4.39
C SER A 40 5.93 -7.82 -4.28
N LEU A 41 5.52 -9.03 -4.69
CA LEU A 41 4.14 -9.52 -4.57
C LEU A 41 3.83 -10.04 -3.15
N THR A 42 4.86 -10.39 -2.38
CA THR A 42 4.73 -10.87 -0.99
C THR A 42 4.81 -9.75 0.05
N GLN A 43 4.79 -8.49 -0.32
CA GLN A 43 4.97 -7.37 0.61
C GLN A 43 3.90 -6.30 0.39
N ARG A 44 2.68 -6.59 0.85
CA ARG A 44 1.49 -5.77 0.61
C ARG A 44 1.07 -5.03 1.87
N THR A 45 1.05 -3.71 1.77
CA THR A 45 0.39 -2.82 2.73
C THR A 45 -1.08 -2.70 2.33
N SER A 46 -1.99 -3.21 3.16
CA SER A 46 -3.42 -3.25 2.86
C SER A 46 -4.24 -3.07 4.13
N VAL A 47 -5.31 -2.29 4.03
CA VAL A 47 -6.26 -2.07 5.12
C VAL A 47 -7.70 -2.19 4.63
N SER A 48 -8.57 -2.62 5.52
CA SER A 48 -10.02 -2.55 5.34
C SER A 48 -10.69 -1.87 6.53
N ILE A 49 -11.87 -1.34 6.25
CA ILE A 49 -12.75 -0.74 7.25
C ILE A 49 -13.85 -1.77 7.48
N SER A 50 -13.87 -2.39 8.67
CA SER A 50 -14.84 -3.44 9.01
C SER A 50 -16.15 -2.85 9.55
N HIS A 51 -16.04 -1.73 10.26
CA HIS A 51 -17.15 -1.01 10.83
C HIS A 51 -16.78 0.47 10.94
N SER A 52 -17.78 1.34 10.84
CA SER A 52 -17.56 2.78 10.95
C SER A 52 -18.87 3.45 11.36
N GLU A 53 -18.84 4.23 12.44
CA GLU A 53 -19.99 4.90 13.03
C GLU A 53 -19.67 6.36 13.34
N PHE A 54 -20.65 7.23 13.11
CA PHE A 54 -20.50 8.66 13.34
C PHE A 54 -21.62 9.14 14.27
N THR A 55 -21.26 9.65 15.43
CA THR A 55 -22.20 10.00 16.50
C THR A 55 -22.07 11.46 16.91
N LYS A 56 -23.18 12.04 17.37
CA LYS A 56 -23.24 13.40 17.90
C LYS A 56 -23.70 13.34 19.35
N THR A 57 -22.90 13.92 20.24
CA THR A 57 -23.27 14.07 21.65
C THR A 57 -24.28 15.21 21.83
N PHE A 58 -25.00 15.20 22.97
CA PHE A 58 -25.93 16.28 23.34
C PHE A 58 -25.28 17.67 23.35
N ASN A 59 -23.97 17.75 23.65
CA ASN A 59 -23.19 18.99 23.63
C ASN A 59 -22.76 19.44 22.21
N GLY A 60 -23.24 18.78 21.15
CA GLY A 60 -22.91 19.09 19.76
C GLY A 60 -21.51 18.65 19.33
N THR A 61 -20.79 17.89 20.16
CA THR A 61 -19.48 17.32 19.78
C THR A 61 -19.67 16.03 19.00
N TYR A 62 -18.98 15.90 17.87
CA TYR A 62 -19.03 14.72 17.03
C TYR A 62 -17.88 13.74 17.35
N TYR A 63 -18.20 12.45 17.33
CA TYR A 63 -17.27 11.36 17.52
C TYR A 63 -17.36 10.38 16.34
N LEU A 64 -16.21 9.98 15.83
CA LEU A 64 -16.07 8.92 14.84
C LEU A 64 -15.53 7.68 15.55
N THR A 65 -16.20 6.55 15.37
CA THR A 65 -15.68 5.23 15.70
C THR A 65 -15.42 4.46 14.40
N VAL A 66 -14.25 3.86 14.25
CA VAL A 66 -13.86 3.10 13.06
C VAL A 66 -13.07 1.86 13.45
N ASP A 67 -13.48 0.72 12.90
CA ASP A 67 -12.77 -0.54 13.03
C ASP A 67 -11.92 -0.76 11.79
N VAL A 68 -10.61 -0.70 11.98
CA VAL A 68 -9.63 -0.89 10.90
C VAL A 68 -8.97 -2.24 11.07
N LYS A 69 -8.91 -2.99 9.97
CA LYS A 69 -8.20 -4.27 9.90
C LYS A 69 -6.99 -4.15 8.98
N ASN A 70 -5.86 -4.69 9.43
CA ASN A 70 -4.68 -4.85 8.59
C ASN A 70 -4.80 -6.16 7.79
N ASP A 71 -5.24 -6.07 6.53
CA ASP A 71 -5.27 -7.21 5.59
C ASP A 71 -3.94 -7.37 4.83
N GLY A 72 -2.97 -6.49 5.10
CA GLY A 72 -1.62 -6.60 4.60
C GLY A 72 -0.82 -7.64 5.36
N ASN A 73 0.42 -7.82 4.92
CA ASN A 73 1.41 -8.64 5.61
C ASN A 73 2.56 -7.82 6.21
N LYS A 74 2.38 -6.49 6.25
CA LYS A 74 3.27 -5.54 6.90
C LYS A 74 2.64 -4.95 8.15
N LYS A 75 3.46 -4.58 9.11
CA LYS A 75 3.02 -3.91 10.34
C LYS A 75 2.71 -2.45 10.03
N LEU A 76 1.55 -1.97 10.48
CA LEU A 76 1.15 -0.57 10.30
C LEU A 76 1.59 0.22 11.53
N ASN A 77 2.47 1.19 11.32
CA ASN A 77 3.01 2.04 12.38
C ASN A 77 2.27 3.36 12.51
N ASN A 78 1.52 3.77 11.49
CA ASN A 78 0.70 4.96 11.53
C ASN A 78 -0.64 4.74 10.83
N LEU A 79 -1.71 5.24 11.43
CA LEU A 79 -3.05 5.25 10.88
C LEU A 79 -3.63 6.64 11.08
N THR A 80 -4.13 7.24 10.00
CA THR A 80 -4.80 8.53 10.03
C THR A 80 -6.15 8.39 9.37
N VAL A 81 -7.16 9.02 9.94
CA VAL A 81 -8.50 9.01 9.37
C VAL A 81 -8.99 10.44 9.13
N GLN A 82 -9.74 10.59 8.05
CA GLN A 82 -10.30 11.86 7.61
C GLN A 82 -11.76 11.64 7.22
N VAL A 83 -12.66 12.48 7.73
CA VAL A 83 -14.09 12.48 7.38
C VAL A 83 -14.32 13.65 6.44
N GLN A 84 -14.61 13.36 5.17
CA GLN A 84 -14.78 14.39 4.13
C GLN A 84 -13.57 15.34 4.10
N ASP A 85 -13.81 16.63 4.33
CA ASP A 85 -12.79 17.68 4.30
C ASP A 85 -12.26 18.02 5.70
N SER A 86 -12.59 17.22 6.72
CA SER A 86 -12.13 17.45 8.09
C SER A 86 -10.61 17.41 8.19
N VAL A 87 -10.07 17.97 9.27
CA VAL A 87 -8.66 17.77 9.63
C VAL A 87 -8.45 16.26 9.90
N PRO A 88 -7.46 15.61 9.27
CA PRO A 88 -7.13 14.23 9.57
C PRO A 88 -6.67 14.10 11.02
N TYR A 89 -7.06 13.02 11.70
CA TYR A 89 -6.54 12.72 13.02
C TYR A 89 -5.91 11.32 13.06
N THR A 90 -4.89 11.19 13.89
CA THR A 90 -4.14 9.93 14.05
C THR A 90 -4.90 9.00 14.97
N LEU A 91 -5.03 7.75 14.54
CA LEU A 91 -5.66 6.68 15.31
C LEU A 91 -4.64 6.04 16.26
N ALA A 92 -5.03 5.85 17.51
CA ALA A 92 -4.25 5.15 18.53
C ALA A 92 -5.17 4.19 19.30
N PRO A 93 -4.69 2.99 19.71
CA PRO A 93 -3.29 2.56 19.78
C PRO A 93 -2.71 1.96 18.48
N LEU A 94 -1.40 2.16 18.31
CA LEU A 94 -0.57 1.59 17.26
C LEU A 94 0.57 0.82 17.93
N PRO A 95 1.21 -0.15 17.26
CA PRO A 95 1.07 -0.54 15.86
C PRO A 95 0.01 -1.63 15.61
N LEU A 96 -0.50 -1.73 14.37
CA LEU A 96 -1.45 -2.77 13.96
C LEU A 96 -0.73 -3.88 13.18
N ILE A 97 -0.67 -5.09 13.74
CA ILE A 97 0.02 -6.22 13.09
C ILE A 97 -0.86 -6.88 12.01
N PRO A 98 -0.27 -7.61 11.03
CA PRO A 98 -1.03 -8.34 10.01
C PRO A 98 -2.14 -9.22 10.59
N GLY A 99 -3.33 -9.15 10.00
CA GLY A 99 -4.52 -9.88 10.42
C GLY A 99 -5.27 -9.31 11.63
N GLN A 100 -4.71 -8.31 12.31
CA GLN A 100 -5.34 -7.68 13.47
C GLN A 100 -6.41 -6.66 13.04
N THR A 101 -7.51 -6.65 13.78
CA THR A 101 -8.51 -5.58 13.76
C THR A 101 -8.41 -4.78 15.04
N ALA A 102 -8.48 -3.45 14.95
CA ALA A 102 -8.57 -2.56 16.09
C ALA A 102 -9.70 -1.55 15.89
N SER A 103 -10.39 -1.25 16.98
CA SER A 103 -11.43 -0.22 17.04
C SER A 103 -10.81 1.08 17.54
N TYR A 104 -11.12 2.17 16.84
CA TYR A 104 -10.59 3.49 17.13
C TYR A 104 -11.73 4.48 17.27
N SER A 105 -11.70 5.30 18.32
CA SER A 105 -12.67 6.38 18.50
C SER A 105 -11.96 7.71 18.71
N GLY A 106 -12.50 8.77 18.12
CA GLY A 106 -11.91 10.11 18.23
C GLY A 106 -12.93 11.21 18.02
N LYS A 107 -12.69 12.36 18.65
CA LYS A 107 -13.45 13.58 18.39
C LYS A 107 -13.09 14.10 17.00
N VAL A 108 -14.11 14.48 16.23
CA VAL A 108 -13.94 15.07 14.91
C VAL A 108 -14.71 16.37 14.78
N THR A 109 -14.20 17.27 13.95
CA THR A 109 -14.91 18.48 13.54
C THR A 109 -15.30 18.30 12.08
N PRO A 110 -16.55 17.88 11.78
CA PRO A 110 -16.98 17.67 10.41
C PRO A 110 -17.00 19.00 9.65
N ILE A 111 -16.84 18.94 8.34
CA ILE A 111 -17.01 20.07 7.42
C ILE A 111 -18.05 19.65 6.39
N PRO A 112 -19.26 20.23 6.39
CA PRO A 112 -19.73 21.34 7.24
C PRO A 112 -19.88 20.95 8.72
N ALA A 113 -19.78 21.94 9.62
CA ALA A 113 -19.79 21.73 11.09
C ALA A 113 -21.07 21.10 11.65
N ASN A 114 -22.15 21.09 10.87
CA ASN A 114 -23.40 20.38 11.17
C ASN A 114 -23.88 19.69 9.89
N PRO A 115 -23.37 18.50 9.57
CA PRO A 115 -23.86 17.75 8.42
C PRO A 115 -25.33 17.38 8.65
N THR A 116 -26.13 17.41 7.58
CA THR A 116 -27.54 17.04 7.63
C THR A 116 -27.66 15.55 7.96
N SER A 117 -28.40 15.20 9.00
CA SER A 117 -28.63 13.81 9.43
C SER A 117 -29.07 12.92 8.25
N GLY A 118 -28.50 11.71 8.16
CA GLY A 118 -28.71 10.79 7.04
C GLY A 118 -27.87 11.06 5.79
N THR A 119 -27.09 12.15 5.74
CA THR A 119 -26.17 12.39 4.62
C THR A 119 -24.99 11.44 4.68
N GLN A 120 -24.65 10.83 3.55
CA GLN A 120 -23.47 9.99 3.42
C GLN A 120 -22.20 10.85 3.37
N LEU A 121 -21.27 10.62 4.29
CA LEU A 121 -19.99 11.32 4.39
C LEU A 121 -18.86 10.35 3.99
N PRO A 122 -17.96 10.72 3.07
CA PRO A 122 -16.83 9.87 2.72
C PRO A 122 -15.84 9.79 3.89
N LEU A 123 -15.35 8.59 4.15
CA LEU A 123 -14.34 8.30 5.17
C LEU A 123 -13.06 7.85 4.49
N ILE A 124 -11.93 8.46 4.78
CA ILE A 124 -10.64 8.06 4.23
C ILE A 124 -9.75 7.60 5.39
N VAL A 125 -9.39 6.32 5.41
CA VAL A 125 -8.38 5.77 6.30
C VAL A 125 -7.09 5.62 5.52
N LYS A 126 -6.05 6.33 5.93
CA LYS A 126 -4.70 6.23 5.38
C LYS A 126 -3.80 5.52 6.37
N ALA A 127 -3.06 4.53 5.89
CA ALA A 127 -2.16 3.72 6.69
C ALA A 127 -0.74 3.80 6.15
N THR A 128 0.23 3.84 7.06
CA THR A 128 1.65 3.80 6.76
C THR A 128 2.27 2.58 7.44
N SER A 129 2.91 1.73 6.64
CA SER A 129 3.66 0.57 7.12
C SER A 129 5.02 0.95 7.68
N ASP A 130 5.65 -0.01 8.34
CA ASP A 130 7.00 0.09 8.89
C ASP A 130 8.10 0.37 7.86
N ASP A 131 7.92 -0.05 6.62
CA ASP A 131 8.82 0.25 5.49
C ASP A 131 8.57 1.63 4.85
N GLY A 132 7.62 2.41 5.37
CA GLY A 132 7.23 3.70 4.83
C GLY A 132 6.23 3.64 3.66
N SER A 133 5.81 2.44 3.22
CA SER A 133 4.76 2.32 2.21
C SER A 133 3.41 2.79 2.74
N VAL A 134 2.65 3.44 1.87
CA VAL A 134 1.37 4.09 2.24
C VAL A 134 0.25 3.48 1.44
N THR A 135 -0.88 3.21 2.10
CA THR A 135 -2.13 2.83 1.44
C THR A 135 -3.29 3.68 1.98
N SER A 136 -4.37 3.77 1.22
CA SER A 136 -5.60 4.40 1.69
C SER A 136 -6.80 3.53 1.33
N LYS A 137 -7.80 3.57 2.21
CA LYS A 137 -9.10 2.94 1.99
C LYS A 137 -10.19 3.96 2.21
N THR A 138 -11.06 4.07 1.22
CA THR A 138 -12.27 4.88 1.30
C THR A 138 -13.43 4.01 1.77
N GLY A 139 -14.12 4.48 2.81
CA GLY A 139 -15.41 3.98 3.27
C GLY A 139 -16.44 5.10 3.25
N SER A 140 -17.59 4.85 3.84
CA SER A 140 -18.63 5.85 3.99
C SER A 140 -19.33 5.72 5.33
N LEU A 141 -19.68 6.86 5.91
CA LEU A 141 -20.40 7.02 7.16
C LEU A 141 -21.72 7.73 6.87
N PHE A 142 -22.66 7.68 7.81
CA PHE A 142 -23.87 8.51 7.77
C PHE A 142 -23.83 9.55 8.88
N ALA A 143 -24.23 10.77 8.57
CA ALA A 143 -24.41 11.82 9.55
C ALA A 143 -25.51 11.44 10.57
N PRO A 144 -25.25 11.59 11.89
CA PRO A 144 -26.24 11.35 12.93
C PRO A 144 -27.36 12.39 12.91
#